data_AF-A0A959E637-F1
#
_entry.id   AF-A0A959E637-F1
#
_cell.length_a   1.000
_cell.length_b   1.000
_cell.length_c   1.000
_cell.angle_alpha   90.00
_cell.angle_beta   90.00
_cell.angle_gamma   90.00
#
_symmetry.space_group_name_H-M   'P 1'
#
loop_
_entity.id
_entity.type
_entity.pdbx_description
1 polymer ?
#
loop_
_entity_poly.entity_id
_entity_poly.type
_entity_poly.pdbx_seq_one_letter_code
_entity_poly.pdbx_strand_id
1 'polypeptide(L)'
;EELIRLLQTDWAPEVFTFLASNEVDNQPLFAQPLETGILTQARLIRESIRRCRDKYDLYEGRFIWEIDRVLRTVQKFDGIGVDYRPAVQELRKALDERTRFEKPALRAIPILDKWLKKYS
;
A
#
# COMPACT_ATOMS: atom_id res chain seq x y z
N GLU A 1 -20.50 -0.49 -4.05
CA GLU A 1 -20.55 -0.76 -2.59
C GLU A 1 -19.59 -1.87 -2.16
N GLU A 2 -19.56 -3.03 -2.85
CA GLU A 2 -18.68 -4.14 -2.43
C GLU A 2 -17.19 -3.80 -2.38
N LEU A 3 -16.64 -3.10 -3.39
CA LEU A 3 -15.22 -2.69 -3.37
C LEU A 3 -14.87 -1.80 -2.18
N ILE A 4 -15.79 -0.92 -1.77
CA ILE A 4 -15.64 -0.05 -0.60
C ILE A 4 -15.58 -0.88 0.69
N ARG A 5 -16.43 -1.90 0.80
CA ARG A 5 -16.42 -2.84 1.92
C ARG A 5 -15.10 -3.62 1.98
N LEU A 6 -14.63 -4.11 0.84
CA LEU A 6 -13.41 -4.93 0.75
C LEU A 6 -12.13 -4.15 1.12
N LEU A 7 -12.05 -2.85 0.83
CA LEU A 7 -10.93 -1.98 1.24
C LEU A 7 -10.72 -1.96 2.77
N GLN A 8 -11.73 -2.32 3.55
CA GLN A 8 -11.67 -2.32 5.02
C GLN A 8 -11.34 -3.71 5.59
N THR A 9 -10.90 -4.65 4.73
CA THR A 9 -10.61 -6.04 5.09
C THR A 9 -9.27 -6.47 4.51
N ASP A 10 -8.86 -7.71 4.79
CA ASP A 10 -7.64 -8.30 4.23
C ASP A 10 -7.66 -8.41 2.68
N TRP A 11 -8.81 -8.15 2.05
CA TRP A 11 -8.99 -8.08 0.59
C TRP A 11 -8.66 -6.71 -0.03
N ALA A 12 -8.17 -5.76 0.76
CA ALA A 12 -7.69 -4.47 0.25
C ALA A 12 -6.68 -4.59 -0.92
N PRO A 13 -5.69 -5.52 -0.91
CA PRO A 13 -4.74 -5.68 -2.02
C PRO A 13 -5.41 -5.96 -3.38
N GLU A 14 -6.47 -6.76 -3.39
CA GLU A 14 -7.23 -7.13 -4.58
C GLU A 14 -8.00 -5.91 -5.11
N VAL A 15 -8.56 -5.09 -4.21
CA VAL A 15 -9.22 -3.85 -4.62
C VAL A 15 -8.22 -2.86 -5.21
N PHE A 16 -7.03 -2.69 -4.61
CA PHE A 16 -5.98 -1.85 -5.20
C PHE A 16 -5.54 -2.36 -6.57
N THR A 17 -5.43 -3.68 -6.74
CA THR A 17 -5.11 -4.29 -8.03
C THR A 17 -6.15 -3.92 -9.11
N PHE A 18 -7.44 -4.01 -8.75
CA PHE A 18 -8.54 -3.63 -9.62
C PHE A 18 -8.52 -2.12 -9.93
N LEU A 19 -8.51 -1.26 -8.92
CA LEU A 19 -8.60 0.20 -9.08
C LEU A 19 -7.39 0.81 -9.78
N ALA A 20 -6.21 0.21 -9.63
CA ALA A 20 -5.00 0.64 -10.34
C ALA A 20 -5.11 0.47 -11.87
N SER A 21 -6.01 -0.40 -12.34
CA SER A 21 -6.14 -0.73 -13.77
C SER A 21 -7.48 -0.35 -14.38
N ASN A 22 -8.49 -0.02 -13.56
CA ASN A 22 -9.86 0.23 -13.99
C ASN A 22 -10.39 1.55 -13.42
N GLU A 23 -11.19 2.27 -14.21
CA GLU A 23 -11.99 3.39 -13.70
C GLU A 23 -13.18 2.87 -12.90
N VAL A 24 -13.68 3.70 -11.99
CA VAL A 24 -14.90 3.44 -11.24
C VAL A 24 -15.79 4.66 -11.25
N ASP A 25 -17.09 4.41 -11.29
CA ASP A 25 -18.08 5.45 -11.12
C ASP A 25 -18.07 5.96 -9.67
N ASN A 26 -18.45 7.23 -9.49
CA ASN A 26 -18.57 7.87 -8.18
C ASN A 26 -17.29 7.78 -7.33
N GLN A 27 -16.14 8.13 -7.92
CA GLN A 27 -14.84 8.18 -7.23
C GLN A 27 -14.86 8.81 -5.82
N PRO A 28 -15.63 9.89 -5.53
CA PRO A 28 -15.69 10.45 -4.18
C PRO A 28 -16.10 9.47 -3.08
N LEU A 29 -16.88 8.43 -3.39
CA LEU A 29 -17.28 7.41 -2.41
C LEU A 29 -16.11 6.54 -1.93
N PHE A 30 -15.03 6.47 -2.69
CA PHE A 30 -13.83 5.71 -2.35
C PHE A 30 -12.84 6.53 -1.52
N ALA A 31 -13.04 7.84 -1.39
CA ALA A 31 -12.02 8.75 -0.86
C ALA A 31 -11.52 8.31 0.53
N GLN A 32 -12.43 8.14 1.48
CA GLN A 32 -12.12 7.67 2.83
C GLN A 32 -11.78 6.16 2.88
N PRO A 33 -12.53 5.25 2.23
CA PRO A 33 -12.18 3.83 2.19
C PRO A 33 -10.77 3.52 1.67
N LEU A 34 -10.25 4.31 0.73
CA LEU A 34 -8.89 4.14 0.24
C LEU A 34 -7.84 4.38 1.32
N GLU A 35 -8.03 5.36 2.19
CA GLU A 35 -7.13 5.60 3.33
C GLU A 35 -7.06 4.37 4.23
N THR A 36 -8.22 3.83 4.61
CA THR A 36 -8.33 2.59 5.39
C THR A 36 -7.68 1.39 4.68
N GLY A 37 -7.84 1.30 3.35
CA GLY A 37 -7.19 0.29 2.54
C GLY A 37 -5.66 0.38 2.59
N ILE A 38 -5.10 1.58 2.50
CA ILE A 38 -3.65 1.79 2.56
C ILE A 38 -3.12 1.37 3.94
N LEU A 39 -3.81 1.73 5.02
CA LEU A 39 -3.46 1.32 6.38
C LEU A 39 -3.55 -0.20 6.56
N THR A 40 -4.54 -0.84 5.91
CA THR A 40 -4.66 -2.30 5.89
C THR A 40 -3.49 -2.93 5.14
N GLN A 41 -3.10 -2.40 3.99
CA GLN A 41 -1.91 -2.84 3.27
C GLN A 41 -0.65 -2.72 4.13
N ALA A 42 -0.49 -1.62 4.87
CA ALA A 42 0.62 -1.42 5.80
C ALA A 42 0.63 -2.50 6.90
N ARG A 43 -0.51 -2.81 7.50
CA ARG A 43 -0.63 -3.91 8.48
C ARG A 43 -0.24 -5.26 7.87
N LEU A 44 -0.77 -5.60 6.69
CA LEU A 44 -0.49 -6.88 6.02
C LEU A 44 1.00 -7.04 5.68
N ILE A 45 1.68 -5.96 5.26
CA ILE A 45 3.12 -5.97 5.02
C ILE A 45 3.89 -6.25 6.31
N ARG A 46 3.53 -5.59 7.43
CA ARG A 46 4.16 -5.87 8.74
C ARG A 46 3.99 -7.33 9.13
N GLU A 47 2.78 -7.86 8.98
CA GLU A 47 2.49 -9.26 9.27
C GLU A 47 3.29 -10.21 8.37
N SER A 48 3.39 -9.92 7.07
CA SER A 48 4.19 -10.71 6.13
C SER A 48 5.67 -10.74 6.54
N ILE A 49 6.24 -9.60 6.95
CA ILE A 49 7.65 -9.51 7.38
C ILE A 49 7.88 -10.27 8.69
N ARG A 50 6.95 -10.15 9.66
CA ARG A 50 7.03 -10.88 10.95
C ARG A 50 6.93 -12.39 10.79
N ARG A 51 6.16 -12.85 9.79
CA ARG A 51 5.87 -14.26 9.54
C ARG A 51 6.86 -14.94 8.59
N CYS A 52 7.89 -14.26 8.11
CA CYS A 52 8.97 -14.89 7.38
C CYS A 52 9.50 -16.09 8.16
N ARG A 53 9.66 -17.21 7.46
CA ARG A 53 10.12 -18.52 7.97
C ARG A 53 11.52 -18.85 7.49
N ASP A 54 11.95 -18.26 6.37
CA ASP A 54 13.30 -18.41 5.84
C ASP A 54 13.82 -17.12 5.17
N LYS A 55 15.13 -17.05 4.95
CA LYS A 55 15.83 -15.92 4.33
C LYS A 55 15.36 -15.60 2.91
N TYR A 56 14.73 -16.54 2.20
CA TYR A 56 14.21 -16.31 0.84
C TYR A 56 12.80 -15.68 0.82
N ASP A 57 12.09 -15.62 1.95
CA ASP A 57 10.77 -14.98 2.02
C ASP A 57 10.85 -13.45 1.81
N LEU A 58 12.03 -12.87 2.06
CA LEU A 58 12.36 -11.49 1.76
C LEU A 58 13.43 -11.44 0.68
N TYR A 59 13.13 -10.72 -0.40
CA TYR A 59 14.06 -10.44 -1.48
C TYR A 59 13.85 -8.99 -1.92
N GLU A 60 14.84 -8.41 -2.61
CA GLU A 60 14.84 -6.99 -2.97
C GLU A 60 13.58 -6.52 -3.73
N GLY A 61 12.96 -7.43 -4.49
CA GLY A 61 11.74 -7.18 -5.26
C GLY A 61 10.43 -7.30 -4.47
N ARG A 62 10.47 -7.71 -3.21
CA ARG A 62 9.26 -7.94 -2.41
C ARG A 62 8.51 -6.61 -2.19
N PHE A 63 7.18 -6.70 -2.19
CA PHE A 63 6.24 -5.58 -1.99
C PHE A 63 6.19 -4.52 -3.10
N ILE A 64 7.00 -4.63 -4.17
CA ILE A 64 6.98 -3.65 -5.27
C ILE A 64 5.59 -3.56 -5.90
N TRP A 65 4.95 -4.70 -6.16
CA TRP A 65 3.64 -4.74 -6.81
C TRP A 65 2.56 -4.13 -5.93
N GLU A 66 2.51 -4.54 -4.66
CA GLU A 66 1.56 -4.02 -3.69
C GLU A 66 1.67 -2.49 -3.55
N ILE A 67 2.90 -1.96 -3.51
CA ILE A 67 3.16 -0.53 -3.44
C ILE A 67 2.81 0.20 -4.74
N ASP A 68 3.19 -0.34 -5.90
CA ASP A 68 2.85 0.25 -7.20
C ASP A 68 1.33 0.36 -7.38
N ARG A 69 0.56 -0.67 -6.98
CA ARG A 69 -0.91 -0.64 -7.07
C ARG A 69 -1.51 0.44 -6.17
N VAL A 70 -1.07 0.53 -4.92
CA VAL A 70 -1.52 1.59 -4.01
C VAL A 70 -1.23 2.97 -4.59
N LEU A 71 0.01 3.23 -5.02
CA LEU A 71 0.40 4.57 -5.50
C LEU A 71 -0.32 4.97 -6.79
N ARG A 72 -0.53 4.03 -7.73
CA ARG A 72 -1.32 4.26 -8.93
C ARG A 72 -2.77 4.59 -8.59
N THR A 73 -3.37 3.83 -7.68
CA THR A 73 -4.73 4.12 -7.22
C THR A 73 -4.78 5.51 -6.60
N VAL A 74 -3.94 5.82 -5.60
CA VAL A 74 -3.93 7.15 -4.96
C VAL A 74 -3.78 8.28 -5.99
N GLN A 75 -2.92 8.12 -6.99
CA GLN A 75 -2.75 9.12 -8.04
C GLN A 75 -4.01 9.33 -8.90
N LYS A 76 -4.80 8.29 -9.15
CA LYS A 76 -6.09 8.42 -9.87
C LYS A 76 -7.15 9.16 -9.07
N PHE A 77 -7.05 9.09 -7.75
CA PHE A 77 -7.94 9.73 -6.79
C PHE A 77 -7.36 11.06 -6.27
N ASP A 78 -6.36 11.63 -6.94
CA ASP A 78 -5.79 12.93 -6.59
C ASP A 78 -6.82 14.05 -6.78
N GLY A 79 -6.83 15.04 -5.89
CA GLY A 79 -7.74 16.18 -5.96
C GLY A 79 -9.17 15.96 -5.44
N ILE A 80 -9.51 14.78 -4.89
CA ILE A 80 -10.85 14.52 -4.33
C ILE A 80 -11.04 14.93 -2.86
N GLY A 81 -10.09 15.68 -2.30
CA GLY A 81 -10.21 16.28 -0.97
C GLY A 81 -9.75 15.41 0.21
N VAL A 82 -9.07 14.29 -0.04
CA VAL A 82 -8.43 13.47 1.01
C VAL A 82 -6.91 13.49 0.83
N ASP A 83 -6.20 13.80 1.91
CA ASP A 83 -4.74 13.70 1.95
C ASP A 83 -4.33 12.28 2.32
N TYR A 84 -3.85 11.52 1.33
CA TYR A 84 -3.36 10.14 1.54
C TYR A 84 -1.93 10.06 2.07
N ARG A 85 -1.20 11.19 2.16
CA ARG A 85 0.20 11.21 2.60
C ARG A 85 0.40 10.53 3.96
N PRO A 86 -0.43 10.77 5.01
CA PRO A 86 -0.25 10.10 6.30
C PRO A 86 -0.34 8.57 6.18
N ALA A 87 -1.30 8.07 5.40
CA ALA A 87 -1.46 6.63 5.20
C ALA A 87 -0.30 6.03 4.39
N VAL A 88 0.18 6.72 3.34
CA VAL A 88 1.36 6.29 2.57
C VAL A 88 2.63 6.33 3.43
N GLN A 89 2.73 7.27 4.37
CA GLN A 89 3.83 7.31 5.34
C GLN A 89 3.80 6.09 6.27
N GLU A 90 2.62 5.63 6.69
CA GLU A 90 2.48 4.39 7.47
C GLU A 90 2.84 3.14 6.65
N LEU A 91 2.47 3.12 5.37
CA LEU A 91 2.89 2.07 4.43
C LEU A 91 4.43 2.02 4.30
N ARG A 92 5.08 3.19 4.25
CA ARG A 92 6.55 3.29 4.25
C ARG A 92 7.17 2.76 5.54
N LYS A 93 6.62 3.11 6.71
CA LYS A 93 7.09 2.61 8.01
C LYS A 93 6.86 1.10 8.17
N ALA A 94 5.90 0.51 7.45
CA ALA A 94 5.66 -0.94 7.48
C ALA A 94 6.86 -1.73 6.96
N LEU A 95 7.61 -1.20 5.98
CA LEU A 95 8.80 -1.84 5.45
C LEU A 95 9.96 -1.91 6.44
N ASP A 96 9.93 -1.11 7.51
CA ASP A 96 10.94 -1.11 8.57
C ASP A 96 10.68 -2.19 9.65
N GLU A 97 9.58 -2.95 9.54
CA GLU A 97 9.20 -3.98 10.52
C GLU A 97 10.32 -5.00 10.78
N ARG A 98 10.55 -5.36 12.06
CA ARG A 98 11.65 -6.28 12.39
C ARG A 98 11.36 -7.71 11.91
N THR A 99 12.41 -8.40 11.50
CA THR A 99 12.41 -9.83 11.18
C THR A 99 13.66 -10.50 11.77
N ARG A 100 13.64 -11.83 11.87
CA ARG A 100 14.77 -12.63 12.39
C ARG A 100 15.85 -12.89 11.34
N PHE A 101 15.54 -12.61 10.07
CA PHE A 101 16.45 -12.78 8.94
C PHE A 101 17.10 -11.47 8.54
N GLU A 102 18.21 -11.55 7.83
CA GLU A 102 18.80 -10.38 7.18
C GLU A 102 17.80 -9.79 6.18
N LYS A 103 17.45 -8.52 6.34
CA LYS A 103 16.51 -7.85 5.45
C LYS A 103 17.29 -7.23 4.29
N PRO A 104 17.01 -7.61 3.03
CA PRO A 104 17.65 -6.98 1.89
C PRO A 104 17.19 -5.53 1.74
N ALA A 105 17.91 -4.77 0.92
CA ALA A 105 17.48 -3.43 0.51
C ALA A 105 16.20 -3.53 -0.35
N LEU A 106 15.03 -3.44 0.29
CA LEU A 106 13.74 -3.52 -0.40
C LEU A 106 13.61 -2.36 -1.39
N ARG A 107 13.55 -2.67 -2.69
CA ARG A 107 13.44 -1.67 -3.76
C ARG A 107 12.12 -0.88 -3.71
N ALA A 108 11.15 -1.34 -2.93
CA ALA A 108 9.91 -0.62 -2.70
C ALA A 108 10.09 0.61 -1.78
N ILE A 109 11.14 0.65 -0.94
CA ILE A 109 11.49 1.80 -0.09
C ILE A 109 11.72 3.08 -0.92
N PRO A 110 12.68 3.11 -1.87
CA PRO A 110 12.93 4.33 -2.64
C PRO A 110 11.75 4.77 -3.52
N ILE A 111 10.84 3.86 -3.88
CA ILE A 111 9.60 4.20 -4.61
C ILE A 111 8.69 5.05 -3.71
N LEU A 112 8.44 4.60 -2.48
CA LEU A 112 7.64 5.33 -1.51
C LEU A 112 8.31 6.65 -1.09
N ASP A 113 9.63 6.65 -0.86
CA ASP A 113 10.37 7.87 -0.49
C ASP A 113 10.27 8.93 -1.59
N LYS A 114 10.39 8.52 -2.87
CA LYS A 114 10.21 9.42 -4.02
C LYS A 114 8.81 9.99 -4.08
N TRP A 115 7.78 9.16 -3.84
CA TRP A 115 6.40 9.62 -3.82
C TRP A 115 6.17 10.61 -2.67
N LEU A 116 6.56 10.25 -1.43
CA LEU A 116 6.40 11.11 -0.26
C LEU A 116 7.11 12.45 -0.40
N LYS A 117 8.28 12.49 -1.05
CA LYS A 117 8.99 13.73 -1.36
C LYS A 117 8.25 14.62 -2.37
N LYS A 118 7.60 14.01 -3.38
CA LYS A 118 6.83 14.75 -4.40
C LYS A 118 5.59 15.42 -3.80
N TYR A 119 4.96 14.77 -2.83
CA TYR A 119 3.77 15.25 -2.13
C TYR A 119 4.12 15.84 -0.76
N SER A 120 5.36 16.34 -0.60
CA SER A 120 5.85 16.92 0.66
C SER A 120 5.49 18.38 0.84
#